data_AF-A0A7V0T3Z5-F1
#
_entry.id   AF-A0A7V0T3Z5-F1
#
_cell.length_a   1.000
_cell.length_b   1.000
_cell.length_c   1.000
_cell.angle_alpha   90.00
_cell.angle_beta   90.00
_cell.angle_gamma   90.00
#
_symmetry.space_group_name_H-M   'P 1'
#
loop_
_entity.id
_entity.type
_entity.pdbx_description
1 polymer ?
#
loop_
_entity_poly.entity_id
_entity_poly.type
_entity_poly.pdbx_seq_one_letter_code
_entity_poly.pdbx_strand_id
1 'polypeptide(L)'
;MKEKLPAIGKIDQRVFEELIYPRLGAKNRNVLVGPNHGVDVGIIRVGNRALALTTDPVFIVPEYGWERAAWFAIHILLSDVVTSGLKP
;
A
#
# COMPACT_ATOMS: atom_id res chain seq x y z
N MET A 1 -28.04 -3.89 -0.29
CA MET A 1 -28.05 -2.51 0.24
C MET A 1 -27.03 -1.72 -0.54
N LYS A 2 -27.30 -0.47 -0.93
CA LYS A 2 -26.27 0.40 -1.54
C LYS A 2 -25.23 0.69 -0.46
N GLU A 3 -24.06 0.07 -0.55
CA GLU A 3 -22.95 0.37 0.34
C GLU A 3 -22.58 1.84 0.21
N LYS A 4 -22.65 2.57 1.33
CA LYS A 4 -22.38 3.99 1.38
C LYS A 4 -20.88 4.14 1.64
N LEU A 5 -20.14 4.65 0.65
CA LEU A 5 -18.77 5.09 0.89
C LEU A 5 -18.76 6.10 2.05
N PRO A 6 -17.76 6.06 2.94
CA PRO A 6 -17.70 6.99 4.05
C PRO A 6 -17.50 8.42 3.55
N ALA A 7 -18.02 9.40 4.28
CA ALA A 7 -17.84 10.82 3.94
C ALA A 7 -16.38 11.27 4.08
N ILE A 8 -15.59 10.59 4.94
CA ILE A 8 -14.16 10.83 5.15
C ILE A 8 -13.48 9.54 5.63
N GLY A 9 -12.20 9.37 5.28
CA GLY A 9 -11.38 8.25 5.75
C GLY A 9 -11.31 7.07 4.78
N LYS A 10 -10.89 5.91 5.30
CA LYS A 10 -10.71 4.67 4.52
C LYS A 10 -12.06 4.01 4.22
N ILE A 11 -12.16 3.34 3.07
CA ILE A 11 -13.33 2.53 2.70
C ILE A 11 -13.57 1.41 3.72
N ASP A 12 -14.83 0.96 3.81
CA ASP A 12 -15.17 -0.22 4.61
C ASP A 12 -14.54 -1.50 4.05
N GLN A 13 -14.33 -2.48 4.92
CA GLN A 13 -13.79 -3.78 4.54
C GLN A 13 -14.63 -4.47 3.46
N ARG A 14 -15.96 -4.43 3.56
CA ARG A 14 -16.85 -5.04 2.55
C ARG A 14 -16.71 -4.40 1.18
N VAL A 15 -16.54 -3.08 1.14
CA VAL A 15 -16.32 -2.35 -0.12
C VAL A 15 -15.05 -2.86 -0.80
N PHE A 16 -13.97 -3.09 -0.04
CA PHE A 16 -12.75 -3.68 -0.60
C PHE A 16 -12.98 -5.11 -1.09
N GLU A 17 -13.61 -5.97 -0.29
CA GLU A 17 -13.87 -7.38 -0.61
C GLU A 17 -14.79 -7.57 -1.82
N GLU A 18 -15.80 -6.72 -1.99
CA GLU A 18 -16.78 -6.82 -3.08
C GLU A 18 -16.33 -6.08 -4.35
N LEU A 19 -15.67 -4.92 -4.21
CA LEU A 19 -15.38 -4.03 -5.33
C LEU A 19 -13.92 -4.09 -5.81
N ILE A 20 -12.95 -4.33 -4.92
CA ILE A 20 -11.52 -4.24 -5.27
C ILE A 20 -10.89 -5.63 -5.38
N TYR A 21 -10.96 -6.41 -4.31
CA TYR A 21 -10.29 -7.71 -4.19
C TYR A 21 -10.61 -8.74 -5.31
N PRO A 22 -11.83 -8.78 -5.90
CA PRO A 22 -12.11 -9.70 -7.01
C PRO A 22 -11.50 -9.26 -8.35
N ARG A 23 -10.99 -8.03 -8.45
CA ARG A 23 -10.59 -7.37 -9.70
C ARG A 23 -9.09 -7.03 -9.74
N LEU A 24 -8.26 -7.86 -9.11
CA LEU A 24 -6.80 -7.67 -9.04
C LEU A 24 -6.03 -8.02 -10.31
N GLY A 25 -6.73 -8.42 -11.38
CA GLY A 25 -6.14 -8.82 -12.65
C GLY A 25 -5.69 -10.28 -12.67
N ALA A 26 -4.62 -10.55 -13.43
CA ALA A 26 -4.15 -11.92 -13.68
C ALA A 26 -3.44 -12.51 -12.45
N LYS A 27 -3.80 -13.76 -12.12
CA LYS A 27 -3.08 -14.51 -11.07
C LYS A 27 -1.65 -14.76 -11.50
N ASN A 28 -0.71 -14.54 -10.58
CA ASN A 28 0.71 -14.80 -10.81
C ASN A 28 1.30 -15.52 -9.59
N ARG A 29 1.88 -16.71 -9.81
CA ARG A 29 2.52 -17.53 -8.76
C ARG A 29 3.71 -16.86 -8.07
N ASN A 30 4.26 -15.81 -8.69
CA ASN A 30 5.35 -15.04 -8.12
C ASN A 30 4.85 -13.97 -7.14
N VAL A 31 3.54 -13.72 -7.03
CA VAL A 31 2.97 -12.92 -5.96
C VAL A 31 2.82 -13.81 -4.72
N LEU A 32 3.69 -13.61 -3.74
CA LEU A 32 3.73 -14.40 -2.51
C LEU A 32 2.76 -13.85 -1.46
N VAL A 33 2.64 -12.53 -1.40
CA VAL A 33 1.66 -11.80 -0.59
C VAL A 33 0.99 -10.78 -1.50
N GLY A 34 -0.31 -10.95 -1.74
CA GLY A 34 -1.13 -10.02 -2.49
C GLY A 34 -1.88 -9.03 -1.57
N PRO A 35 -2.71 -8.15 -2.15
CA PRO A 35 -3.54 -7.21 -1.40
C PRO A 35 -4.40 -7.93 -0.34
N ASN A 36 -4.38 -7.47 0.90
CA ASN A 36 -5.21 -8.04 1.97
C ASN A 36 -5.44 -7.00 3.07
N HIS A 37 -6.41 -7.24 3.96
CA HIS A 37 -6.67 -6.36 5.10
C HIS A 37 -5.50 -6.35 6.08
N GLY A 38 -5.06 -5.16 6.47
CA GLY A 38 -3.97 -4.98 7.42
C GLY A 38 -2.60 -5.38 6.89
N VAL A 39 -2.44 -5.47 5.56
CA VAL A 39 -1.15 -5.72 4.92
C VAL A 39 -0.67 -4.45 4.24
N ASP A 40 0.47 -3.93 4.70
CA ASP A 40 1.07 -2.68 4.21
C ASP A 40 2.03 -2.89 3.03
N VAL A 41 2.36 -4.15 2.70
CA VAL A 41 3.32 -4.50 1.64
C VAL A 41 2.85 -5.65 0.76
N GLY A 42 3.07 -5.53 -0.55
CA GLY A 42 3.06 -6.66 -1.47
C GLY A 42 4.41 -7.36 -1.49
N ILE A 43 4.42 -8.70 -1.54
CA ILE A 43 5.66 -9.48 -1.66
C ILE A 43 5.66 -10.25 -2.98
N ILE A 44 6.69 -10.06 -3.79
CA ILE A 44 6.90 -10.83 -5.02
C ILE A 44 8.23 -11.58 -5.03
N ARG A 45 8.27 -12.73 -5.71
CA ARG A 45 9.47 -13.51 -5.98
C ARG A 45 10.13 -13.02 -7.26
N VAL A 46 11.42 -12.68 -7.18
CA VAL A 46 12.27 -12.34 -8.32
C VAL A 46 13.52 -13.24 -8.27
N GLY A 47 13.56 -14.25 -9.14
CA GLY A 47 14.60 -15.29 -9.08
C GLY A 47 14.58 -16.03 -7.74
N ASN A 48 15.71 -16.01 -7.02
CA ASN A 48 15.86 -16.58 -5.68
C ASN A 48 15.65 -15.56 -4.55
N ARG A 49 15.11 -14.36 -4.84
CA ARG A 49 14.88 -13.29 -3.86
C ARG A 49 13.41 -12.99 -3.69
N ALA A 50 13.08 -12.43 -2.53
CA ALA A 50 11.80 -11.76 -2.28
C ALA A 50 12.00 -10.25 -2.37
N LEU A 51 11.05 -9.56 -2.99
CA LEU A 51 10.97 -8.11 -3.04
C LEU A 51 9.70 -7.67 -2.32
N ALA A 52 9.84 -6.81 -1.32
CA ALA A 52 8.73 -6.07 -0.74
C ALA A 52 8.50 -4.77 -1.53
N LEU A 53 7.24 -4.45 -1.77
CA LEU A 53 6.82 -3.22 -2.42
C LEU A 53 5.60 -2.65 -1.68
N THR A 54 5.58 -1.34 -1.52
CA THR A 54 4.40 -0.59 -1.11
C THR A 54 4.27 0.65 -1.98
N THR A 55 3.10 1.26 -1.96
CA THR A 55 2.84 2.53 -2.62
C THR A 55 1.74 3.24 -1.87
N ASP A 56 1.91 4.55 -1.70
CA ASP A 56 0.91 5.42 -1.12
C ASP A 56 0.85 6.75 -1.87
N PRO A 57 -0.33 7.39 -1.92
CA PRO A 57 -0.41 8.80 -2.25
C PRO A 57 0.27 9.61 -1.13
N VAL A 58 1.27 10.40 -1.49
CA VAL A 58 1.91 11.36 -0.57
C VAL A 58 1.38 12.76 -0.81
N PHE A 59 1.10 13.49 0.27
CA PHE A 59 0.79 14.92 0.22
C PHE A 59 2.01 15.73 0.64
N ILE A 60 2.30 16.80 -0.11
CA ILE A 60 3.40 17.72 0.17
C ILE A 60 2.80 18.97 0.82
N VAL A 61 3.36 19.40 1.95
CA VAL A 61 2.97 20.63 2.67
C VAL A 61 4.08 21.68 2.47
N PRO A 62 3.97 22.59 1.48
CA PRO A 62 5.04 23.53 1.17
C PRO A 62 5.39 24.48 2.33
N GLU A 63 4.44 24.77 3.22
CA GLU A 63 4.61 25.61 4.41
C GLU A 63 5.64 25.05 5.41
N TYR A 64 5.95 23.75 5.31
CA TYR A 64 7.02 23.12 6.09
C TYR A 64 8.42 23.34 5.49
N GLY A 65 8.52 23.93 4.30
CA GLY A 65 9.71 24.00 3.48
C GLY A 65 9.92 22.72 2.66
N TRP A 66 10.45 22.86 1.45
CA TRP A 66 10.56 21.75 0.48
C TRP A 66 11.39 20.57 0.99
N GLU A 67 12.50 20.83 1.68
CA GLU A 67 13.36 19.77 2.22
C GLU A 67 12.61 18.92 3.26
N ARG A 68 11.93 19.57 4.21
CA ARG A 68 11.17 18.87 5.25
C ARG A 68 9.95 18.15 4.67
N ALA A 69 9.25 18.78 3.71
CA ALA A 69 8.12 18.15 3.05
C ALA A 69 8.53 16.90 2.25
N ALA A 70 9.67 16.96 1.54
CA ALA A 70 10.26 15.80 0.85
C ALA A 70 10.70 14.72 1.84
N TRP A 71 11.32 15.11 2.95
CA TRP A 71 11.70 14.18 4.02
C TRP A 71 10.49 13.39 4.53
N PHE A 72 9.37 14.06 4.82
CA PHE A 72 8.12 13.41 5.24
C PHE A 72 7.56 12.48 4.16
N ALA A 73 7.48 12.94 2.91
CA ALA A 73 6.97 12.12 1.81
C ALA A 73 7.75 10.80 1.65
N ILE A 74 9.08 10.86 1.73
CA ILE A 74 9.94 9.68 1.67
C ILE A 74 9.71 8.78 2.88
N HIS A 75 9.68 9.35 4.09
CA HIS A 75 9.59 8.55 5.32
C HIS A 75 8.22 7.90 5.52
N ILE A 76 7.13 8.50 5.03
CA ILE A 76 5.82 7.85 5.00
C ILE A 76 5.89 6.55 4.19
N LEU A 77 6.36 6.61 2.95
CA LEU A 77 6.46 5.43 2.08
C LEU A 77 7.45 4.37 2.61
N LEU A 78 8.61 4.81 3.11
CA LEU A 78 9.60 3.88 3.65
C LEU A 78 9.12 3.19 4.93
N SER A 79 8.29 3.86 5.74
CA SER A 79 7.74 3.28 6.97
C SER A 79 6.91 2.02 6.70
N ASP A 80 6.16 1.99 5.60
CA ASP A 80 5.39 0.80 5.21
C ASP A 80 6.31 -0.35 4.77
N VAL A 81 7.33 -0.06 3.95
CA VAL A 81 8.27 -1.10 3.47
C VAL A 81 8.99 -1.77 4.64
N VAL A 82 9.39 -1.02 5.66
CA VAL A 82 10.14 -1.60 6.80
C VAL A 82 9.29 -2.52 7.68
N THR A 83 7.96 -2.46 7.60
CA THR A 83 7.08 -3.43 8.28
C THR A 83 7.26 -4.86 7.78
N SER A 84 7.81 -5.03 6.56
CA SER A 84 8.12 -6.35 5.98
C SER A 84 9.21 -7.12 6.73
N GLY A 85 10.02 -6.45 7.55
CA GLY A 85 11.21 -7.02 8.19
C GLY A 85 12.36 -7.33 7.21
N LEU A 86 12.20 -7.04 5.92
CA LEU A 86 13.27 -7.16 4.94
C LEU A 86 14.18 -5.93 5.03
N LYS A 87 15.48 -6.13 4.81
CA LYS A 87 16.43 -5.00 4.71
C LYS A 87 16.13 -4.20 3.45
N PRO A 88 16.02 -2.85 3.54
CA PRO A 88 15.92 -1.98 2.38
C PRO A 88 17.12 -2.12 1.42
#